data_AF-A0A945MJA1-F1
#
_entry.id   AF-A0A945MJA1-F1
#
_cell.length_a   1.000
_cell.length_b   1.000
_cell.length_c   1.000
_cell.angle_alpha   90.00
_cell.angle_beta   90.00
_cell.angle_gamma   90.00
#
_symmetry.space_group_name_H-M   'P 1'
#
loop_
_entity.id
_entity.type
_entity.pdbx_description
1 polymer ?
#
loop_
_entity_poly.entity_id
_entity_poly.type
_entity_poly.pdbx_seq_one_letter_code
_entity_poly.pdbx_strand_id
1 'polypeptide(L)' 'NQNREIILDKFSGKDAVADRLNKLNIHYSSEQLNKITNNIKRKRSSRSLSDIELLSFV' A
#
# COMPACT_ATOMS: atom_id res chain seq x y z
N ASN A 1 -8.46 -15.58 16.63
CA ASN A 1 -8.19 -15.17 15.24
C ASN A 1 -8.70 -13.76 15.01
N GLN A 2 -7.86 -12.74 15.22
CA GLN A 2 -8.21 -11.36 14.86
C GLN A 2 -7.75 -11.14 13.42
N ASN A 3 -8.69 -11.11 12.48
CA ASN A 3 -8.43 -10.60 11.13
C ASN A 3 -8.11 -9.11 11.25
N ARG A 4 -6.82 -8.79 11.46
CA ARG A 4 -6.33 -7.42 11.46
C ARG A 4 -6.35 -6.94 10.02
N GLU A 5 -7.36 -6.15 9.68
CA GLU A 5 -7.39 -5.46 8.42
C GLU A 5 -6.27 -4.41 8.42
N ILE A 6 -5.26 -4.63 7.57
CA ILE A 6 -4.20 -3.64 7.38
C ILE A 6 -4.77 -2.54 6.50
N ILE A 7 -5.03 -1.40 7.12
CA ILE A 7 -5.44 -0.17 6.46
C ILE A 7 -4.16 0.52 5.97
N LEU A 8 -4.11 0.83 4.67
CA LEU A 8 -3.03 1.63 4.10
C LEU A 8 -3.38 3.11 4.20
N ASP A 9 -2.47 3.94 4.68
CA ASP A 9 -2.58 5.40 4.71
C ASP A 9 -1.19 6.05 4.57
N LYS A 10 -1.11 7.38 4.67
CA LYS A 10 0.15 8.13 4.49
C LYS A 10 1.25 7.78 5.51
N PHE A 11 0.91 7.15 6.63
CA PHE A 11 1.84 6.67 7.65
C PHE A 11 2.27 5.22 7.43
N SER A 12 1.67 4.51 6.46
CA SER A 12 2.04 3.13 6.16
C SER A 12 3.49 3.01 5.69
N GLY A 13 4.19 2.04 6.27
CA GLY A 13 5.54 1.65 5.89
C GLY A 13 5.54 0.72 4.67
N LYS A 14 6.74 0.45 4.14
CA LYS A 14 6.93 -0.46 3.01
C LYS A 14 6.38 -1.86 3.29
N ASP A 15 6.53 -2.34 4.52
CA ASP A 15 6.07 -3.68 4.91
C ASP A 15 4.54 -3.80 4.85
N ALA A 16 3.81 -2.75 5.25
CA ALA A 16 2.35 -2.73 5.16
C ALA A 16 1.88 -2.73 3.70
N VAL A 17 2.55 -1.95 2.84
CA VAL A 17 2.25 -1.90 1.41
C VAL A 17 2.55 -3.26 0.76
N ALA A 18 3.70 -3.87 1.09
CA ALA A 18 4.09 -5.19 0.62
C ALA A 18 3.09 -6.28 1.03
N ASP A 19 2.68 -6.32 2.30
CA ASP A 19 1.68 -7.27 2.79
C ASP A 19 0.36 -7.15 2.02
N ARG A 20 -0.09 -5.91 1.75
CA ARG A 20 -1.32 -5.69 0.99
C ARG A 20 -1.19 -6.12 -0.47
N LEU A 21 -0.08 -5.78 -1.14
CA LEU A 21 0.18 -6.22 -2.51
C LEU A 21 0.26 -7.74 -2.62
N ASN A 22 0.88 -8.41 -1.64
CA ASN A 22 0.95 -9.87 -1.56
C ASN A 22 -0.44 -10.50 -1.36
N LYS A 23 -1.28 -9.91 -0.50
CA LYS A 23 -2.69 -10.35 -0.34
C LYS A 23 -3.50 -10.22 -1.63
N LEU A 24 -3.17 -9.24 -2.47
CA LEU A 24 -3.78 -9.03 -3.78
C LEU A 24 -3.13 -9.88 -4.89
N ASN A 25 -2.12 -10.71 -4.56
CA ASN A 25 -1.31 -11.48 -5.53
C ASN A 25 -0.70 -10.60 -6.64
N ILE A 26 -0.36 -9.36 -6.32
CA ILE A 26 0.30 -8.45 -7.26
C ILE A 26 1.81 -8.66 -7.16
N HIS A 27 2.45 -8.99 -8.27
CA HIS A 27 3.90 -9.00 -8.35
C HIS A 27 4.43 -7.57 -8.48
N TYR A 28 5.45 -7.24 -7.69
CA TYR A 28 6.10 -5.94 -7.70
C TYR A 28 7.61 -6.09 -7.57
N SER A 29 8.35 -5.16 -8.18
CA SER A 29 9.78 -5.01 -7.92
C SER A 29 10.02 -4.14 -6.68
N SER A 30 11.24 -4.21 -6.13
CA SER A 30 11.67 -3.34 -5.03
C SER A 30 11.56 -1.85 -5.37
N GLU A 31 11.76 -1.50 -6.64
CA GLU A 31 11.63 -0.12 -7.13
C GLU A 31 10.17 0.32 -7.17
N GLN A 32 9.27 -0.53 -7.68
CA GLN A 32 7.83 -0.29 -7.67
C GLN A 32 7.31 -0.14 -6.25
N LEU A 33 7.70 -1.02 -5.33
CA LEU A 33 7.29 -0.93 -3.92
C LEU A 33 7.72 0.41 -3.29
N ASN A 34 8.93 0.87 -3.57
CA ASN A 34 9.42 2.17 -3.10
C ASN A 34 8.63 3.34 -3.70
N LYS A 35 8.34 3.28 -5.00
CA LYS A 35 7.58 4.31 -5.71
C LYS A 35 6.15 4.40 -5.18
N ILE A 36 5.47 3.26 -5.04
CA ILE A 36 4.12 3.15 -4.47
C ILE A 36 4.11 3.72 -3.06
N THR A 37 5.02 3.25 -2.19
CA THR A 37 5.11 3.74 -0.80
C THR A 37 5.33 5.25 -0.73
N ASN A 38 6.20 5.81 -1.58
CA ASN A 38 6.45 7.24 -1.61
C ASN A 38 5.24 8.04 -2.11
N ASN A 39 4.52 7.53 -3.11
CA ASN A 39 3.28 8.15 -3.60
C ASN A 39 2.20 8.18 -2.52
N ILE A 40 2.03 7.09 -1.78
CA ILE A 40 1.10 7.00 -0.65
C ILE A 40 1.46 8.03 0.43
N LYS A 41 2.74 8.15 0.80
CA LYS A 41 3.21 9.13 1.79
C LYS A 41 3.02 10.58 1.35
N ARG A 42 3.08 10.84 0.04
CA ARG A 42 2.90 12.17 -0.55
C ARG A 42 1.43 12.59 -0.65
N LYS A 43 0.47 11.68 -0.48
CA LYS A 43 -0.94 12.06 -0.43
C LYS A 43 -1.18 13.00 0.75
N ARG A 44 -1.74 14.17 0.46
CA ARG A 44 -2.09 15.18 1.47
C ARG A 44 -3.24 14.72 2.39
N SER A 45 -4.05 13.77 1.91
CA SER A 45 -5.17 13.20 2.65
C SER A 45 -4.69 12.08 3.57
N SER A 46 -5.14 12.11 4.83
CA SER A 46 -4.97 11.00 5.79
C SER A 46 -5.96 9.86 5.55
N ARG A 47 -6.74 9.91 4.47
CA ARG A 47 -7.75 8.89 4.18
C ARG A 47 -7.07 7.57 3.83
N SER A 48 -7.66 6.50 4.34
CA SER A 48 -7.32 5.13 3.99
C SER A 48 -7.35 4.90 2.48
N LEU A 49 -6.35 4.18 1.99
CA LEU A 49 -6.14 3.84 0.60
C LEU A 49 -6.77 2.48 0.32
N SER A 50 -7.71 2.48 -0.61
CA SER A 50 -8.40 1.27 -1.06
C SER A 50 -7.53 0.45 -2.01
N ASP A 51 -7.83 -0.84 -2.16
CA ASP A 51 -7.09 -1.74 -3.05
C ASP A 51 -7.09 -1.27 -4.52
N ILE A 52 -8.19 -0.67 -4.96
CA ILE A 52 -8.33 -0.08 -6.31
C ILE A 52 -7.36 1.09 -6.51
N GLU A 53 -7.24 1.96 -5.52
CA GLU A 53 -6.30 3.08 -5.55
C GLU A 53 -4.86 2.57 -5.55
N LEU A 54 -4.59 1.46 -4.85
CA LEU A 54 -3.27 0.83 -4.80
C LEU A 54 -2.85 0.32 -6.18
N LEU A 55 -3.77 -0.31 -6.90
CA LEU A 55 -3.57 -0.79 -8.27
C LEU A 55 -3.22 0.33 -9.27
N SER A 56 -3.70 1.57 -9.03
CA SER A 56 -3.37 2.70 -9.88
C SER A 56 -1.89 3.13 -9.81
N PHE A 57 -1.12 2.63 -8.84
CA PHE A 57 0.30 2.96 -8.67
C PHE A 57 1.28 1.90 -9.18
N VAL A 58 0.78 0.72 -9.54
CA VAL A 58 1.57 -0.42 -10.05
C VAL A 58 1.82 -0.24 -11.53
#